data_AF-A0A497N2G9-F1
#
_entry.id   AF-A0A497N2G9-F1
#
_cell.length_a   1.000
_cell.length_b   1.000
_cell.length_c   1.000
_cell.angle_alpha   90.00
_cell.angle_beta   90.00
_cell.angle_gamma   90.00
#
_symmetry.space_group_name_H-M   'P 1'
#
loop_
_entity.id
_entity.type
_entity.pdbx_description
1 polymer ?
#
loop_
_entity_poly.entity_id
_entity_poly.type
_entity_poly.pdbx_seq_one_letter_code
_entity_poly.pdbx_strand_id
1 'polypeptide(L)'
;MGEGYNNVYSLPPTTSHPENSGVKNKLFHSIPFNWFEFMEAGRTLIHFTLRSLNRIIILSLLSRASLSGYRVTKEMRRITGRKYNVGVIYPILYQLEGDGLILGEWVEQGRRRIKKYSITEKGRRLLQEVREFFKGPIREILLDLLGNESSE
;
A
#
# COMPACT_ATOMS: atom_id res chain seq x y z
N MET A 1 -31.03 -16.83 34.07
CA MET A 1 -31.27 -16.42 32.67
C MET A 1 -31.32 -14.90 32.64
N GLY A 2 -30.45 -14.26 31.85
CA GLY A 2 -30.39 -12.81 31.69
C GLY A 2 -29.00 -12.21 31.98
N GLU A 3 -28.21 -12.07 30.91
CA GLU A 3 -27.24 -11.01 30.53
C GLU A 3 -26.23 -10.47 31.58
N GLY A 4 -24.91 -10.39 31.36
CA GLY A 4 -24.13 -10.44 30.11
C GLY A 4 -23.46 -9.08 29.81
N TYR A 5 -22.27 -8.87 30.37
CA TYR A 5 -21.22 -7.89 29.99
C TYR A 5 -21.35 -6.42 30.43
N ASN A 6 -20.80 -6.14 31.62
CA ASN A 6 -20.33 -4.81 32.00
C ASN A 6 -18.80 -4.71 31.80
N ASN A 7 -18.42 -3.74 30.96
CA ASN A 7 -17.26 -2.85 31.06
C ASN A 7 -15.87 -3.42 31.46
N VAL A 8 -14.97 -3.57 30.47
CA VAL A 8 -13.54 -3.81 30.70
C VAL A 8 -12.71 -2.90 29.78
N TYR A 9 -12.54 -1.64 30.18
CA TYR A 9 -11.39 -0.83 29.79
C TYR A 9 -10.82 -0.18 31.05
N SER A 10 -9.92 -0.90 31.72
CA SER A 10 -9.03 -0.33 32.74
C SER A 10 -7.64 -0.21 32.13
N LEU A 11 -7.12 1.02 32.04
CA LEU A 11 -5.75 1.30 31.61
C LEU A 11 -4.76 0.76 32.65
N PRO A 12 -3.66 0.10 32.26
CA PRO A 12 -2.56 -0.19 33.18
C PRO A 12 -1.73 1.08 33.47
N PRO A 13 -1.08 1.14 34.66
CA PRO A 13 -0.50 2.36 35.20
C PRO A 13 0.78 2.79 34.49
N THR A 14 1.05 4.10 34.54
CA THR A 14 2.25 4.74 34.02
C THR A 14 3.48 4.52 34.92
N THR A 15 4.62 4.38 34.24
CA THR A 15 6.04 4.62 34.63
C THR A 15 6.75 3.65 35.58
N SER A 16 7.80 3.00 35.05
CA SER A 16 9.13 2.96 35.67
C SER A 16 10.22 2.81 34.59
N HIS A 17 11.27 3.65 34.71
CA HIS A 17 12.46 3.70 33.86
C HIS A 17 13.28 2.40 33.88
N PRO A 18 14.01 2.08 32.79
CA PRO A 18 15.30 1.42 32.90
C PRO A 18 16.43 2.45 32.85
N GLU A 19 17.24 2.38 33.89
CA GLU A 19 18.50 3.05 34.13
C GLU A 19 19.55 2.70 33.05
N ASN A 20 20.51 3.60 32.92
CA ASN A 20 21.40 3.83 31.80
C ASN A 20 22.47 2.72 31.64
N SER A 21 22.51 2.03 30.49
CA SER A 21 23.76 1.44 29.97
C SER A 21 24.29 2.35 28.87
N GLY A 22 25.26 3.17 29.27
CA GLY A 22 25.83 4.24 28.47
C GLY A 22 26.43 3.74 27.16
N VAL A 23 25.88 4.24 26.05
CA VAL A 23 26.53 5.15 25.09
C VAL A 23 25.40 5.71 24.21
N LYS A 24 24.66 6.71 24.69
CA LYS A 24 23.82 7.55 23.82
C LYS A 24 24.08 9.01 24.17
N ASN A 25 25.16 9.47 23.54
CA ASN A 25 25.77 10.77 23.63
C ASN A 25 24.77 11.93 23.76
N LYS A 26 25.14 12.82 24.67
CA LYS A 26 24.91 14.27 24.83
C LYS A 26 24.65 15.15 23.58
N LEU A 27 24.36 14.62 22.40
CA LEU A 27 24.18 15.38 21.15
C LEU A 27 22.72 15.73 20.80
N PHE A 28 21.73 15.19 21.52
CA PHE A 28 20.32 15.37 21.15
C PHE A 28 19.58 16.53 21.85
N HIS A 29 20.21 17.24 22.79
CA HIS A 29 19.56 18.30 23.56
C HIS A 29 19.58 19.69 22.89
N SER A 30 20.02 19.80 21.63
CA SER A 30 20.22 21.09 20.95
C SER A 30 19.54 21.24 19.59
N ILE A 31 18.59 20.36 19.22
CA ILE A 31 17.88 20.47 17.93
C ILE A 31 16.46 20.99 18.19
N PRO A 32 16.11 22.22 17.78
CA PRO A 32 14.74 22.70 17.83
C PRO A 32 14.01 22.22 16.59
N PHE A 33 13.57 20.96 16.58
CA PHE A 33 12.63 20.45 15.59
C PHE A 33 12.04 19.15 16.11
N ASN A 34 10.73 18.98 16.05
CA ASN A 34 10.08 17.73 16.43
C ASN A 34 10.48 16.61 15.45
N TRP A 35 11.65 16.02 15.70
CA TRP A 35 12.31 15.02 14.85
C TRP A 35 11.48 13.74 14.72
N PHE A 36 10.63 13.45 15.70
CA PHE A 36 9.74 12.30 15.68
C PHE A 36 8.61 12.49 14.66
N GLU A 37 7.99 13.68 14.60
CA GLU A 37 7.02 14.03 13.55
C GLU A 37 7.66 14.07 12.16
N PHE A 38 8.88 14.60 12.04
CA PHE A 38 9.62 14.60 10.78
C PHE A 38 9.98 13.18 10.30
N MET A 39 10.41 12.30 11.22
CA MET A 39 10.65 10.88 10.93
C MET A 39 9.35 10.10 10.64
N GLU A 40 8.20 10.51 11.17
CA GLU A 40 6.88 9.96 10.82
C GLU A 40 6.36 10.45 9.46
N ALA A 41 6.61 11.72 9.11
CA ALA A 41 6.15 12.32 7.86
C ALA A 41 6.74 11.61 6.62
N GLY A 42 8.04 11.30 6.64
CA GLY A 42 8.70 10.56 5.56
C GLY A 42 8.14 9.15 5.35
N ARG A 43 7.84 8.42 6.45
CA ARG A 43 7.20 7.10 6.38
C ARG A 43 5.78 7.16 5.83
N THR A 44 5.04 8.22 6.17
CA THR A 44 3.68 8.45 5.69
C THR A 44 3.63 8.69 4.19
N LEU A 45 4.55 9.50 3.66
CA LEU A 45 4.65 9.78 2.22
C LEU A 45 4.97 8.51 1.42
N ILE A 46 5.98 7.75 1.85
CA ILE A 46 6.35 6.49 1.18
C ILE A 46 5.17 5.51 1.20
N HIS A 47 4.51 5.36 2.34
CA HIS A 47 3.35 4.48 2.46
C HIS A 47 2.19 4.89 1.55
N PHE A 48 1.83 6.17 1.53
CA PHE A 48 0.79 6.71 0.66
C PHE A 48 1.12 6.50 -0.82
N THR A 49 2.33 6.85 -1.23
CA THR A 49 2.80 6.69 -2.61
C THR A 49 2.78 5.22 -3.03
N LEU A 50 3.27 4.29 -2.21
CA LEU A 50 3.22 2.86 -2.49
C LEU A 50 1.78 2.35 -2.61
N ARG A 51 0.88 2.81 -1.74
CA ARG A 51 -0.55 2.46 -1.81
C ARG A 51 -1.17 2.94 -3.13
N SER A 52 -0.87 4.16 -3.53
CA SER A 52 -1.33 4.74 -4.80
C SER A 52 -0.76 4.01 -6.01
N LEU A 53 0.54 3.70 -6.02
CA LEU A 53 1.18 2.91 -7.08
C LEU A 53 0.60 1.50 -7.19
N ASN A 54 0.30 0.85 -6.06
CA ASN A 54 -0.31 -0.48 -6.08
C ASN A 54 -1.68 -0.49 -6.77
N ARG A 55 -2.49 0.56 -6.60
CA ARG A 55 -3.77 0.72 -7.34
C ARG A 55 -3.52 0.75 -8.85
N ILE A 56 -2.54 1.54 -9.29
CA ILE A 56 -2.18 1.68 -10.71
C ILE A 56 -1.66 0.34 -11.28
N ILE A 57 -0.81 -0.38 -10.54
CA ILE A 57 -0.28 -1.68 -10.97
C ILE A 57 -1.41 -2.70 -11.10
N ILE A 58 -2.36 -2.74 -10.14
CA ILE A 58 -3.52 -3.63 -10.21
C ILE A 58 -4.40 -3.30 -11.41
N LEU A 59 -4.70 -2.02 -11.68
CA LEU A 59 -5.43 -1.62 -12.89
C LEU A 59 -4.69 -2.04 -14.16
N SER A 60 -3.37 -1.88 -14.20
CA SER A 60 -2.54 -2.33 -15.32
C SER A 60 -2.63 -3.85 -15.53
N LEU A 61 -2.60 -4.65 -14.46
CA LEU A 61 -2.80 -6.10 -14.53
C LEU A 61 -4.18 -6.46 -15.08
N LEU A 62 -5.24 -5.86 -14.54
CA LEU A 62 -6.62 -6.13 -14.93
C LEU A 62 -6.98 -5.60 -16.31
N SER A 63 -6.20 -4.66 -16.85
CA SER A 63 -6.33 -4.19 -18.24
C SER A 63 -5.95 -5.24 -19.27
N ARG A 64 -5.13 -6.22 -18.89
CA ARG A 64 -4.61 -7.30 -19.76
C ARG A 64 -5.50 -8.55 -19.72
N ALA A 65 -6.07 -8.87 -18.56
CA ALA A 65 -6.95 -10.02 -18.39
C ALA A 65 -7.80 -9.89 -17.12
N SER A 66 -8.95 -10.57 -17.10
CA SER A 66 -9.74 -10.77 -15.89
C SER A 66 -9.04 -11.76 -14.95
N LEU A 67 -8.86 -11.40 -13.68
CA LEU A 67 -8.07 -12.15 -12.70
C LEU A 67 -8.83 -12.34 -11.38
N SER A 68 -8.61 -13.48 -10.71
CA SER A 68 -9.06 -13.64 -9.32
C SER A 68 -8.16 -12.86 -8.36
N GLY A 69 -8.68 -12.51 -7.18
CA GLY A 69 -7.91 -11.76 -6.16
C GLY A 69 -6.60 -12.45 -5.74
N TYR A 70 -6.61 -13.79 -5.70
CA TYR A 70 -5.39 -14.59 -5.49
C TYR A 70 -4.38 -14.42 -6.63
N ARG A 71 -4.83 -14.46 -7.89
CA ARG A 71 -3.96 -14.27 -9.06
C ARG A 71 -3.37 -12.85 -9.09
N VAL A 72 -4.16 -11.83 -8.76
CA VAL A 72 -3.67 -10.45 -8.58
C VAL A 72 -2.56 -10.41 -7.52
N THR A 73 -2.78 -11.05 -6.36
CA THR A 73 -1.77 -11.12 -5.29
C THR A 73 -0.47 -11.77 -5.76
N LYS A 74 -0.56 -12.87 -6.54
CA LYS A 74 0.61 -13.57 -7.09
C LYS A 74 1.38 -12.69 -8.09
N GLU A 75 0.68 -12.02 -9.00
CA GLU A 75 1.31 -11.14 -9.98
C GLU A 75 1.94 -9.89 -9.34
N MET A 76 1.28 -9.31 -8.33
CA MET A 76 1.86 -8.20 -7.56
C MET A 76 3.17 -8.59 -6.90
N ARG A 77 3.26 -9.77 -6.28
CA ARG A 77 4.54 -10.28 -5.73
C ARG A 77 5.60 -10.43 -6.80
N ARG A 78 5.23 -11.02 -7.94
CA ARG A 78 6.14 -11.31 -9.05
C ARG A 78 6.75 -10.04 -9.65
N ILE A 79 5.94 -9.00 -9.87
CA ILE A 79 6.37 -7.76 -10.54
C ILE A 79 7.14 -6.85 -9.59
N THR A 80 6.74 -6.79 -8.32
CA THR A 80 7.30 -5.81 -7.39
C THR A 80 8.43 -6.35 -6.52
N GLY A 81 8.63 -7.67 -6.47
CA GLY A 81 9.55 -8.33 -5.54
C GLY A 81 9.13 -8.23 -4.06
N ARG A 82 7.99 -7.60 -3.75
CA ARG A 82 7.53 -7.36 -2.38
C ARG A 82 6.60 -8.46 -1.89
N LYS A 83 6.63 -8.70 -0.57
CA LYS A 83 5.74 -9.67 0.11
C LYS A 83 4.32 -9.12 0.23
N TYR A 84 3.55 -9.13 -0.86
CA TYR A 84 2.12 -8.80 -0.81
C TYR A 84 1.29 -9.98 -0.31
N ASN A 85 0.55 -9.84 0.78
CA ASN A 85 -0.41 -10.85 1.22
C ASN A 85 -1.85 -10.46 0.81
N VAL A 86 -2.78 -11.40 0.99
CA VAL A 86 -4.21 -11.17 0.69
C VAL A 86 -4.80 -10.03 1.52
N GLY A 87 -4.34 -9.85 2.76
CA GLY A 87 -4.76 -8.75 3.64
C GLY A 87 -4.41 -7.35 3.12
N VAL A 88 -3.44 -7.22 2.20
CA VAL A 88 -3.12 -5.95 1.53
C VAL A 88 -3.90 -5.78 0.23
N ILE A 89 -4.00 -6.85 -0.56
CA ILE A 89 -4.56 -6.76 -1.92
C ILE A 89 -6.08 -6.65 -1.92
N TYR A 90 -6.77 -7.40 -1.07
CA TYR A 90 -8.24 -7.39 -1.05
C TYR A 90 -8.85 -6.05 -0.66
N PRO A 91 -8.32 -5.30 0.34
CA PRO A 91 -8.78 -3.94 0.59
C PRO A 91 -8.59 -2.99 -0.60
N ILE A 92 -7.52 -3.15 -1.38
CA ILE A 92 -7.29 -2.33 -2.57
C ILE A 92 -8.29 -2.69 -3.68
N LEU A 93 -8.55 -3.98 -3.90
CA LEU A 93 -9.58 -4.43 -4.84
C LEU A 93 -10.97 -3.93 -4.44
N TYR A 94 -11.31 -3.99 -3.14
CA TYR A 94 -12.57 -3.47 -2.62
C TYR A 94 -12.71 -1.96 -2.89
N GLN A 95 -11.65 -1.19 -2.68
CA GLN A 95 -11.65 0.25 -2.98
C GLN A 95 -11.80 0.55 -4.47
N LEU A 96 -11.04 -0.16 -5.32
CA LEU A 96 -11.15 0.01 -6.78
C LEU A 96 -12.54 -0.37 -7.30
N GLU A 97 -13.18 -1.39 -6.71
CA GLU A 97 -14.53 -1.81 -7.05
C GLU A 97 -15.56 -0.78 -6.58
N GLY A 98 -15.43 -0.28 -5.35
CA GLY A 98 -16.27 0.82 -4.83
C GLY A 98 -16.13 2.12 -5.63
N ASP A 99 -14.94 2.42 -6.15
CA ASP A 99 -14.68 3.55 -7.03
C ASP A 99 -15.22 3.32 -8.47
N GLY A 100 -15.73 2.13 -8.78
CA GLY A 100 -16.22 1.74 -10.11
C GLY A 100 -15.11 1.60 -11.16
N LEU A 101 -13.85 1.48 -10.74
CA LEU A 101 -12.68 1.32 -11.64
C LEU A 101 -12.49 -0.13 -12.08
N ILE A 102 -13.01 -1.07 -11.29
CA ILE A 102 -13.06 -2.51 -11.62
C ILE A 102 -14.45 -3.06 -11.32
N LEU A 103 -14.80 -4.15 -11.98
CA LEU A 103 -16.01 -4.92 -11.73
C LEU A 103 -15.62 -6.30 -11.20
N GLY A 104 -16.30 -6.75 -10.15
CA GLY A 104 -16.10 -8.07 -9.57
C GLY A 104 -17.28 -9.00 -9.83
N GLU A 105 -17.04 -10.11 -10.53
CA GLU A 105 -18.06 -11.08 -10.92
C GLU A 105 -17.76 -12.45 -10.32
N TRP A 106 -18.77 -13.10 -9.74
CA TRP A 106 -18.63 -14.47 -9.24
C TRP A 106 -18.76 -15.46 -10.38
N VAL A 107 -17.69 -16.22 -10.62
CA VAL A 107 -17.65 -17.24 -11.67
C VAL A 107 -17.57 -18.62 -11.02
N GLU A 108 -18.34 -19.56 -11.55
CA GLU A 108 -18.28 -20.96 -11.12
C GLU A 108 -17.04 -21.64 -11.70
N GLN A 109 -16.27 -22.27 -10.83
CA GLN A 109 -15.09 -23.05 -11.18
C GLN A 109 -15.18 -24.40 -10.45
N GLY A 110 -15.76 -25.37 -11.14
CA GLY A 110 -16.13 -26.66 -10.54
C GLY A 110 -17.15 -26.47 -9.42
N ARG A 111 -16.85 -26.97 -8.22
CA ARG A 111 -17.73 -26.86 -7.04
C ARG A 111 -17.57 -25.55 -6.25
N ARG A 112 -16.71 -24.63 -6.68
CA ARG A 112 -16.40 -23.39 -5.96
C ARG A 112 -16.78 -22.18 -6.79
N ARG A 113 -17.23 -21.12 -6.12
CA ARG A 113 -17.37 -19.78 -6.71
C ARG A 113 -16.12 -18.97 -6.45
N ILE A 114 -15.58 -18.35 -7.50
CA ILE A 114 -14.40 -17.49 -7.43
C ILE A 114 -14.77 -16.14 -8.00
N LYS A 115 -14.53 -15.09 -7.21
CA LYS A 115 -14.69 -13.71 -7.68
C LYS A 115 -13.53 -13.37 -8.62
N LYS A 116 -13.85 -13.06 -9.87
CA LYS A 116 -12.93 -12.52 -10.87
C LYS A 116 -13.16 -11.02 -11.01
N TYR A 117 -12.08 -10.28 -11.19
CA TYR A 117 -12.09 -8.84 -11.38
C TYR A 117 -11.72 -8.51 -12.82
N SER A 118 -12.43 -7.56 -13.41
CA SER A 118 -12.14 -7.00 -14.73
C SER A 118 -12.06 -5.47 -14.62
N ILE A 119 -11.24 -4.83 -15.45
CA ILE A 119 -11.20 -3.36 -15.49
C ILE A 119 -12.46 -2.83 -16.17
N THR A 120 -13.04 -1.75 -15.64
CA THR A 120 -14.16 -1.05 -16.30
C THR A 120 -13.64 -0.04 -17.33
N GLU A 121 -14.53 0.52 -18.13
CA GLU A 121 -14.19 1.63 -19.03
C GLU A 121 -13.66 2.85 -18.26
N LYS A 122 -14.26 3.18 -17.11
CA LYS A 122 -13.77 4.23 -16.19
C LYS A 122 -12.34 3.93 -15.73
N GLY A 123 -12.06 2.68 -15.35
CA GLY A 123 -10.72 2.24 -14.96
C GLY A 123 -9.70 2.34 -16.10
N ARG A 124 -10.10 2.01 -17.34
CA ARG A 124 -9.24 2.13 -18.52
C ARG A 124 -8.85 3.58 -18.81
N ARG A 125 -9.79 4.52 -18.71
CA ARG A 125 -9.54 5.95 -18.89
C ARG A 125 -8.55 6.50 -17.87
N LEU A 126 -8.78 6.20 -16.58
CA LEU A 126 -7.83 6.58 -15.53
C LEU A 126 -6.44 5.99 -15.77
N LEU A 127 -6.36 4.71 -16.14
CA LEU A 127 -5.06 4.09 -16.46
C LEU A 127 -4.38 4.77 -17.66
N GLN A 128 -5.15 5.24 -18.64
CA GLN A 128 -4.60 5.96 -19.79
C GLN A 128 -4.08 7.35 -19.38
N GLU A 129 -4.81 8.10 -18.56
CA GLU A 129 -4.35 9.39 -18.01
C GLU A 129 -3.03 9.23 -17.26
N VAL A 130 -2.93 8.19 -16.42
CA VAL A 130 -1.69 7.86 -15.72
C VAL A 130 -0.55 7.52 -16.71
N ARG A 131 -0.84 6.77 -17.78
CA ARG A 131 0.17 6.47 -18.80
C ARG A 131 0.64 7.74 -19.51
N GLU A 132 -0.26 8.64 -19.88
CA GLU A 132 0.11 9.93 -20.49
C GLU A 132 0.96 10.78 -19.55
N PHE A 133 0.62 10.81 -18.25
CA PHE A 133 1.43 11.52 -17.26
C PHE A 133 2.87 11.02 -17.20
N PHE A 134 3.09 9.70 -17.31
CA PHE A 134 4.44 9.13 -17.32
C PHE A 134 5.14 9.19 -18.69
N LYS A 135 4.53 9.79 -19.72
CA LYS A 135 5.22 10.02 -21.00
C LYS A 135 6.07 11.30 -20.94
N GLY A 136 7.11 11.36 -21.78
CA GLY A 136 7.92 12.56 -21.95
C GLY A 136 8.81 12.85 -20.72
N PRO A 137 8.93 14.11 -20.27
CA PRO A 137 9.94 14.53 -19.28
C PRO A 137 9.89 13.76 -17.95
N ILE A 138 8.71 13.35 -17.50
CA ILE A 138 8.55 12.62 -16.23
C ILE A 138 9.25 11.25 -16.30
N ARG A 139 9.25 10.59 -17.46
CA ARG A 139 9.97 9.33 -17.64
C ARG A 139 11.47 9.53 -17.41
N GLU A 140 12.04 10.59 -17.98
CA GLU A 140 13.47 10.88 -17.85
C GLU A 140 13.83 11.22 -16.41
N ILE A 141 13.03 12.05 -15.73
CA ILE A 141 13.22 12.33 -14.30
C ILE A 141 13.18 11.05 -13.47
N LEU A 142 12.25 10.13 -13.73
CA LEU A 142 12.21 8.84 -13.03
C LEU A 142 13.44 7.99 -13.29
N LEU A 143 13.99 8.01 -14.51
CA LEU A 143 15.22 7.28 -14.83
C LEU A 143 16.44 7.89 -14.12
N ASP A 144 16.54 9.22 -14.10
CA ASP A 144 17.60 9.94 -13.38
C ASP A 144 17.53 9.66 -11.87
N LEU A 145 16.32 9.64 -11.29
CA LEU A 145 16.10 9.27 -9.89
C LEU A 145 16.52 7.82 -9.58
N LEU A 146 16.48 6.93 -10.57
CA LEU A 146 16.93 5.55 -10.45
C LEU A 146 18.43 5.37 -10.76
N GLY A 147 19.12 6.43 -11.19
CA GLY A 147 20.46 6.36 -11.79
C GLY A 147 21.28 7.64 -11.60
N ASN A 148 21.57 7.98 -10.34
CA ASN A 148 22.77 8.72 -9.94
C ASN A 148 23.37 8.04 -8.69
N GLU A 149 23.75 6.77 -8.84
CA GLU A 149 24.91 6.24 -8.12
C GLU A 149 26.06 6.24 -9.12
N SER A 150 26.64 7.42 -9.34
CA SER A 150 27.97 7.52 -9.94
C SER A 150 28.90 6.71 -9.07
N SER A 151 29.23 5.50 -9.52
CA SER A 151 30.32 4.72 -8.97
C SER A 151 31.61 5.47 -9.32
N GLU A 152 32.14 6.22 -8.36
CA GLU A 152 33.58 6.48 -8.24
C GLU A 152 34.17 5.50 -7.21
#